data_AF-A0A653CWR4-F1
#
_entry.id   AF-A0A653CWR4-F1
#
_cell.length_a   1.000
_cell.length_b   1.000
_cell.length_c   1.000
_cell.angle_alpha   90.00
_cell.angle_beta   90.00
_cell.angle_gamma   90.00
#
_symmetry.space_group_name_H-M   'P 1'
#
loop_
_entity.id
_entity.type
_entity.pdbx_description
1 polymer ?
#
loop_
_entity_poly.entity_id
_entity_poly.type
_entity_poly.pdbx_seq_one_letter_code
_entity_poly.pdbx_strand_id
1 'polypeptide(L)'
;MVGLKIVDDLLNKSFYKLGLVVGKYPGYFLVVPVLLTLLGMTGYQQMKNNIDPEYLFSPINGEGKFERAIVENYFKVNYSSRFSVSRITRAGRFGRVILTSKDGDKNMLRTAVWDEVRLLDEYIQNMTVYFDDQYFTYKDICAKWMDECFFNDILNLHYIMDDVS
;
A
#
# COMPACT_ATOMS: atom_id res chain seq x y z
N MET A 1 9.13 -8.86 -52.57
CA MET A 1 10.25 -7.88 -52.47
C MET A 1 10.00 -6.57 -53.24
N VAL A 2 8.78 -6.29 -53.74
CA VAL A 2 8.44 -5.05 -54.47
C VAL A 2 7.80 -3.99 -53.55
N GLY A 3 6.97 -4.41 -52.59
CA GLY A 3 6.29 -3.48 -51.67
C GLY A 3 7.23 -2.66 -50.78
N LEU A 4 8.33 -3.26 -50.30
CA LEU A 4 9.30 -2.57 -49.43
C LEU A 4 10.01 -1.42 -50.16
N LYS A 5 10.38 -1.63 -51.43
CA LYS A 5 11.07 -0.61 -52.24
C LYS A 5 10.19 0.60 -52.54
N ILE A 6 8.89 0.38 -52.75
CA ILE A 6 7.93 1.47 -53.00
C ILE A 6 7.73 2.31 -51.74
N VAL A 7 7.66 1.67 -50.57
CA VAL A 7 7.56 2.34 -49.27
C VAL A 7 8.81 3.18 -49.02
N ASP A 8 10.00 2.61 -49.20
CA ASP A 8 11.27 3.34 -49.02
C ASP A 8 11.38 4.55 -49.93
N ASP A 9 11.06 4.42 -51.22
CA ASP A 9 11.12 5.55 -52.18
C ASP A 9 10.12 6.67 -51.83
N LEU A 10 8.94 6.30 -51.30
CA LEU A 10 7.92 7.26 -50.87
C LEU A 10 8.35 8.01 -49.60
N LEU A 11 8.89 7.29 -48.62
CA LEU A 11 9.44 7.89 -47.39
C LEU A 11 10.62 8.79 -47.71
N ASN A 12 11.53 8.38 -48.59
CA ASN A 12 12.70 9.16 -48.95
C ASN A 12 12.30 10.47 -49.64
N LYS A 13 11.33 10.44 -50.57
CA LYS A 13 10.77 11.65 -51.19
C LYS A 13 10.04 12.55 -50.18
N SER A 14 9.30 11.97 -49.24
CA SER A 14 8.59 12.73 -48.21
C SER A 14 9.53 13.40 -47.21
N PHE A 15 10.54 12.68 -46.71
CA PHE A 15 11.54 13.25 -45.80
C PHE A 15 12.43 14.27 -46.50
N TYR A 16 12.77 14.07 -47.78
CA TYR A 16 13.48 15.08 -48.55
C TYR A 16 12.69 16.39 -48.64
N LYS A 17 11.39 16.32 -48.99
CA LYS A 17 10.52 17.51 -49.00
C LYS A 17 10.37 18.14 -47.62
N LEU A 18 10.17 17.34 -46.58
CA LEU A 18 10.06 17.80 -45.20
C LEU A 18 11.35 18.54 -44.78
N GLY A 19 12.52 17.94 -45.00
CA GLY A 19 13.81 18.52 -44.68
C GLY A 19 14.07 19.83 -45.42
N LEU A 20 13.64 19.93 -46.69
CA LEU A 20 13.75 21.17 -47.47
C LEU A 20 12.87 22.29 -46.89
N VAL A 21 11.66 21.96 -46.43
CA VAL A 21 10.77 22.92 -45.76
C VAL A 21 11.31 23.34 -44.39
N VAL A 22 11.84 22.40 -43.61
CA VAL A 22 12.47 22.66 -42.30
C VAL A 22 13.70 23.56 -42.47
N GLY A 23 14.56 23.28 -43.45
CA GLY A 23 15.74 24.09 -43.75
C GLY A 23 15.41 25.51 -44.24
N LYS A 24 14.27 25.69 -44.92
CA LYS A 24 13.80 27.01 -45.37
C LYS A 24 13.18 27.84 -44.23
N TYR A 25 12.58 27.21 -43.22
CA TYR A 25 11.89 27.87 -42.11
C TYR A 25 12.29 27.30 -40.73
N PRO A 26 13.57 27.37 -40.34
CA PRO A 26 14.07 26.69 -39.14
C PRO A 26 13.44 27.19 -37.84
N GLY A 27 13.11 28.48 -37.74
CA GLY A 27 12.55 29.07 -36.51
C GLY A 27 11.20 28.49 -36.10
N TYR A 28 10.27 28.27 -37.05
CA TYR A 28 8.96 27.69 -36.75
C TYR A 28 9.07 26.26 -36.23
N PHE A 29 9.96 25.46 -36.82
CA PHE A 29 10.21 24.08 -36.40
C PHE A 29 10.98 23.95 -35.09
N LEU A 30 11.54 25.04 -34.55
CA LEU A 30 12.12 25.08 -33.20
C LEU A 30 11.10 25.58 -32.17
N VAL A 31 10.41 26.67 -32.46
CA VAL A 31 9.48 27.30 -31.51
C VAL A 31 8.26 26.44 -31.25
N VAL A 32 7.66 25.85 -32.29
CA VAL A 32 6.42 25.06 -32.15
C VAL A 32 6.62 23.83 -31.25
N PRO A 33 7.64 22.97 -31.47
CA PRO A 33 7.88 21.84 -30.57
C PRO A 33 8.23 22.26 -29.14
N VAL A 34 8.96 23.36 -28.94
CA VAL A 34 9.29 23.87 -27.61
C VAL A 34 8.04 24.34 -26.86
N LEU A 35 7.13 25.04 -27.52
CA LEU A 35 5.86 25.43 -26.90
C LEU A 35 5.00 24.21 -26.59
N LEU A 36 4.96 23.21 -27.48
CA LEU A 36 4.24 21.96 -27.23
C LEU A 36 4.82 21.18 -26.05
N THR A 37 6.14 21.12 -25.89
CA THR A 37 6.76 20.45 -24.74
C THR A 37 6.51 21.20 -23.44
N LEU A 38 6.53 22.53 -23.45
CA LEU A 38 6.18 23.35 -22.28
C LEU A 38 4.71 23.16 -21.87
N LEU A 39 3.79 23.12 -22.84
CA LEU A 39 2.38 22.79 -22.60
C LEU A 39 2.20 21.35 -22.10
N GLY A 40 2.98 20.40 -22.60
CA GLY A 40 2.98 19.02 -22.08
C GLY A 40 3.48 18.95 -20.63
N MET A 41 4.47 19.77 -20.28
CA MET A 41 5.07 19.80 -18.95
C MET A 41 4.09 20.28 -17.87
N THR A 42 3.11 21.13 -18.20
CA THR A 42 2.08 21.53 -17.23
C THR A 42 1.24 20.35 -16.74
N GLY A 43 1.15 19.26 -17.51
CA GLY A 43 0.49 18.02 -17.07
C GLY A 43 1.19 17.35 -15.88
N TYR A 44 2.50 17.56 -15.71
CA TYR A 44 3.24 17.02 -14.57
C TYR A 44 2.74 17.57 -13.23
N GLN A 45 2.19 18.79 -13.21
CA GLN A 45 1.61 19.40 -12.01
C GLN A 45 0.40 18.62 -11.47
N GLN A 46 -0.28 17.85 -12.31
CA GLN A 46 -1.45 17.06 -11.92
C GLN A 46 -1.15 15.57 -11.71
N MET A 47 0.12 15.18 -11.70
CA MET A 47 0.51 13.78 -11.51
C MET A 47 0.16 13.32 -10.10
N LYS A 48 -0.71 12.30 -10.00
CA LYS A 48 -1.08 11.65 -8.73
C LYS A 48 -0.28 10.37 -8.56
N ASN A 49 0.52 10.31 -7.51
CA ASN A 49 1.29 9.12 -7.16
C ASN A 49 0.49 8.23 -6.21
N ASN A 50 0.21 6.99 -6.64
CA ASN A 50 -0.37 5.97 -5.79
C ASN A 50 0.76 5.03 -5.34
N ILE A 51 0.99 4.96 -4.03
CA ILE A 51 2.03 4.11 -3.42
C ILE A 51 1.46 2.80 -2.87
N ASP A 52 0.16 2.56 -3.05
CA ASP A 52 -0.50 1.37 -2.52
C ASP A 52 -0.04 0.10 -3.26
N PRO A 53 0.63 -0.84 -2.58
CA PRO A 53 1.17 -2.04 -3.24
C PRO A 53 0.07 -2.93 -3.82
N GLU A 54 -1.09 -3.02 -3.16
CA GLU A 54 -2.26 -3.76 -3.69
C GLU A 54 -2.77 -3.15 -5.02
N TYR A 55 -2.64 -1.84 -5.21
CA TYR A 55 -3.01 -1.19 -6.46
C TYR A 55 -1.96 -1.41 -7.56
N LEU A 56 -0.67 -1.33 -7.19
CA LEU A 56 0.44 -1.45 -8.14
C LEU A 56 0.66 -2.87 -8.65
N PHE A 57 0.42 -3.89 -7.82
CA PHE A 57 0.75 -5.28 -8.14
C PHE A 57 -0.46 -6.17 -8.46
N SER A 58 -1.69 -5.71 -8.21
CA SER A 58 -2.90 -6.47 -8.50
C SER A 58 -3.80 -5.75 -9.50
N PRO A 59 -4.27 -6.42 -10.57
CA PRO A 59 -5.16 -5.79 -11.55
C PRO A 59 -6.41 -5.23 -10.88
N ILE A 60 -6.93 -4.12 -11.41
CA ILE A 60 -8.12 -3.45 -10.85
C ILE A 60 -9.35 -4.36 -10.97
N ASN A 61 -9.47 -5.07 -12.09
CA ASN A 61 -10.59 -5.96 -12.40
C ASN A 61 -10.21 -7.45 -12.28
N GLY A 62 -9.48 -7.82 -11.23
CA GLY A 62 -9.21 -9.24 -10.96
C GLY A 62 -10.42 -9.94 -10.35
N GLU A 63 -10.64 -11.21 -10.71
CA GLU A 63 -11.69 -12.07 -10.13
C GLU A 63 -11.69 -12.04 -8.59
N GLY A 64 -10.52 -12.14 -7.97
CA GLY A 64 -10.40 -12.08 -6.50
C GLY A 64 -10.83 -10.74 -5.88
N LYS A 65 -10.72 -9.62 -6.63
CA LYS A 65 -11.25 -8.30 -6.16
C LYS A 65 -12.76 -8.25 -6.31
N PHE A 66 -13.33 -8.89 -7.32
CA PHE A 66 -14.78 -8.99 -7.51
C PHE A 66 -15.44 -9.83 -6.41
N GLU A 67 -14.92 -11.03 -6.15
CA GLU A 67 -15.38 -11.89 -5.06
C GLU A 67 -15.27 -11.19 -3.71
N ARG A 68 -14.14 -10.53 -3.45
CA ARG A 68 -13.96 -9.71 -2.25
C ARG A 68 -14.98 -8.59 -2.15
N ALA A 69 -15.30 -7.89 -3.24
CA ALA A 69 -16.31 -6.84 -3.23
C ALA A 69 -17.70 -7.39 -2.87
N ILE A 70 -18.04 -8.60 -3.35
CA ILE A 70 -19.26 -9.32 -2.97
C ILE A 70 -19.25 -9.62 -1.46
N VAL A 71 -18.17 -10.20 -0.94
CA VAL A 71 -18.05 -10.51 0.50
C VAL A 71 -18.16 -9.24 1.34
N GLU A 72 -17.47 -8.15 0.97
CA GLU A 72 -17.52 -6.87 1.70
C GLU A 72 -18.92 -6.21 1.63
N ASN A 73 -19.71 -6.46 0.58
CA ASN A 73 -21.09 -5.98 0.48
C ASN A 73 -22.03 -6.69 1.45
N TYR A 74 -21.92 -8.02 1.59
CA TYR A 74 -22.79 -8.83 2.45
C TYR A 74 -22.30 -8.87 3.91
N PHE A 75 -20.98 -8.93 4.12
CA PHE A 75 -20.32 -9.04 5.42
C PHE A 75 -19.43 -7.83 5.66
N LYS A 76 -20.06 -6.66 5.89
CA LYS A 76 -19.35 -5.41 6.15
C LYS A 76 -18.47 -5.53 7.40
N VAL A 77 -17.17 -5.30 7.25
CA VAL A 77 -16.23 -5.24 8.37
C VAL A 77 -16.40 -3.90 9.09
N ASN A 78 -16.92 -3.93 10.32
CA ASN A 78 -17.05 -2.74 11.16
C ASN A 78 -15.91 -2.69 12.17
N TYR A 79 -14.90 -1.85 11.88
CA TYR A 79 -13.72 -1.66 12.74
C TYR A 79 -14.04 -0.91 14.05
N SER A 80 -15.19 -0.23 14.13
CA SER A 80 -15.54 0.65 15.25
C SER A 80 -16.34 -0.04 16.36
N SER A 81 -17.01 -1.16 16.09
CA SER A 81 -17.86 -1.82 17.10
C SER A 81 -17.94 -3.34 17.00
N ARG A 82 -17.57 -3.97 15.87
CA ARG A 82 -17.66 -5.43 15.69
C ARG A 82 -16.47 -5.99 14.92
N PHE A 83 -15.27 -5.54 15.29
CA PHE A 83 -14.05 -5.99 14.65
C PHE A 83 -13.67 -7.43 15.04
N SER A 84 -13.42 -8.28 14.04
CA SER A 84 -12.91 -9.63 14.26
C SER A 84 -11.76 -9.91 13.29
N VAL A 85 -10.63 -10.38 13.82
CA VAL A 85 -9.41 -10.66 13.04
C VAL A 85 -9.66 -11.72 11.97
N SER A 86 -10.49 -12.73 12.25
CA SER A 86 -10.82 -13.80 11.30
C SER A 86 -11.70 -13.35 10.13
N ARG A 87 -12.30 -12.17 10.20
CA ARG A 87 -13.20 -11.63 9.15
C ARG A 87 -12.58 -10.54 8.30
N ILE A 88 -11.27 -10.35 8.40
CA ILE A 88 -10.55 -9.33 7.62
C ILE A 88 -10.41 -9.80 6.18
N THR A 89 -10.97 -9.04 5.24
CA THR A 89 -10.87 -9.28 3.79
C THR A 89 -9.72 -8.53 3.12
N ARG A 90 -9.15 -7.52 3.81
CA ARG A 90 -8.06 -6.67 3.31
C ARG A 90 -6.81 -6.86 4.15
N ALA A 91 -5.66 -7.10 3.54
CA ALA A 91 -4.35 -7.15 4.22
C ALA A 91 -3.84 -5.76 4.69
N GLY A 92 -4.77 -4.86 5.06
CA GLY A 92 -4.50 -3.46 5.36
C GLY A 92 -3.82 -3.23 6.71
N ARG A 93 -4.22 -2.16 7.41
CA ARG A 93 -3.60 -1.60 8.61
C ARG A 93 -3.67 -2.57 9.82
N PHE A 94 -2.79 -3.56 9.83
CA PHE A 94 -2.66 -4.54 10.91
C PHE A 94 -1.19 -4.62 11.32
N GLY A 95 -0.90 -4.26 12.58
CA GLY A 95 0.42 -4.43 13.17
C GLY A 95 0.59 -5.84 13.72
N ARG A 96 1.71 -6.50 13.44
CA ARG A 96 2.09 -7.79 14.04
C ARG A 96 3.45 -7.66 14.69
N VAL A 97 3.54 -8.06 15.94
CA VAL A 97 4.79 -8.20 16.67
C VAL A 97 5.09 -9.70 16.78
N ILE A 98 6.26 -10.11 16.31
CA ILE A 98 6.73 -11.50 16.41
C ILE A 98 7.91 -11.50 17.37
N LEU A 99 7.80 -12.29 18.44
CA LEU A 99 8.78 -12.35 19.52
C LEU A 99 9.53 -13.68 19.47
N THR A 100 10.82 -13.62 19.78
CA THR A 100 11.70 -14.80 19.90
C THR A 100 12.64 -14.60 21.07
N SER A 101 12.99 -15.69 21.74
CA SER A 101 13.94 -15.64 22.85
C SER A 101 15.36 -15.37 22.35
N LYS A 102 16.14 -14.65 23.17
CA LYS A 102 17.55 -14.30 22.90
C LYS A 102 18.54 -15.26 23.56
N ASP A 103 18.13 -15.95 24.62
CA ASP A 103 18.97 -16.81 25.44
C ASP A 103 19.32 -18.18 24.82
N GLY A 104 18.88 -18.42 23.58
CA GLY A 104 19.14 -19.66 22.84
C GLY A 104 18.18 -20.80 23.16
N ASP A 105 17.33 -20.65 24.18
CA ASP A 105 16.22 -21.55 24.44
C ASP A 105 15.06 -21.20 23.50
N LYS A 106 14.52 -22.20 22.80
CA LYS A 106 13.40 -22.02 21.87
C LYS A 106 12.05 -21.99 22.59
N ASN A 107 12.02 -22.31 23.88
CA ASN A 107 10.79 -22.32 24.65
C ASN A 107 10.34 -20.90 25.01
N MET A 108 9.27 -20.44 24.37
CA MET A 108 8.65 -19.15 24.66
C MET A 108 7.65 -19.20 25.82
N LEU A 109 7.26 -20.39 26.30
CA LEU A 109 6.21 -20.58 27.32
C LEU A 109 6.75 -20.52 28.76
N ARG A 110 7.88 -19.85 28.97
CA ARG A 110 8.51 -19.71 30.29
C ARG A 110 7.98 -18.46 30.98
N THR A 111 7.72 -18.52 32.28
CA THR A 111 7.14 -17.42 33.07
C THR A 111 7.93 -16.12 32.88
N ALA A 112 9.26 -16.17 32.97
CA ALA A 112 10.13 -15.01 32.78
C ALA A 112 9.99 -14.36 31.38
N VAL A 113 9.85 -15.16 30.32
CA VAL A 113 9.65 -14.63 28.96
C VAL A 113 8.29 -13.97 28.83
N TRP A 114 7.26 -14.53 29.47
CA TRP A 114 5.90 -14.01 29.37
C TRP A 114 5.68 -12.74 30.18
N ASP A 115 6.40 -12.59 31.31
CA ASP A 115 6.45 -11.34 32.06
C ASP A 115 7.02 -10.21 31.17
N GLU A 116 8.08 -10.48 30.41
CA GLU A 116 8.63 -9.53 29.43
C GLU A 116 7.65 -9.24 28.29
N VAL A 117 6.95 -10.26 27.78
CA VAL A 117 5.91 -10.09 26.75
C VAL A 117 4.79 -9.17 27.25
N ARG A 118 4.39 -9.31 28.52
CA ARG A 118 3.36 -8.46 29.15
C ARG A 118 3.84 -7.03 29.32
N LEU A 119 5.08 -6.82 29.76
CA LEU A 119 5.68 -5.48 29.84
C LEU A 119 5.71 -4.81 28.46
N LEU A 120 6.03 -5.56 27.40
CA LEU A 120 5.98 -5.05 26.04
C LEU A 120 4.57 -4.63 25.62
N ASP A 121 3.56 -5.44 25.91
CA ASP A 121 2.17 -5.11 25.61
C ASP A 121 1.71 -3.83 26.35
N GLU A 122 2.12 -3.65 27.61
CA GLU A 122 1.86 -2.43 28.37
C GLU A 122 2.49 -1.19 27.72
N TYR A 123 3.75 -1.29 27.25
CA TYR A 123 4.39 -0.19 26.52
C TYR A 123 3.66 0.15 25.21
N ILE A 124 3.16 -0.86 24.49
CA ILE A 124 2.39 -0.65 23.26
C ILE A 124 1.06 0.02 23.58
N GLN A 125 0.34 -0.42 24.62
CA GLN A 125 -0.94 0.17 24.99
C GLN A 125 -0.81 1.60 25.54
N ASN A 126 0.32 1.95 26.14
CA ASN A 126 0.59 3.30 26.65
C ASN A 126 1.21 4.24 25.59
N MET A 127 1.35 3.79 24.33
CA MET A 127 1.94 4.62 23.30
C MET A 127 1.02 5.79 22.92
N THR A 128 1.64 6.94 22.65
CA THR A 128 0.98 8.14 22.14
C THR A 128 1.63 8.60 20.85
N VAL A 129 0.84 8.90 19.83
CA VAL A 129 1.31 9.34 18.51
C VAL A 129 0.76 10.74 18.22
N TYR A 130 1.62 11.62 17.73
CA TYR A 130 1.22 12.95 17.26
C TYR A 130 0.94 12.90 15.75
N PHE A 131 -0.27 13.25 15.34
CA PHE A 131 -0.69 13.29 13.94
C PHE A 131 -1.78 14.36 13.74
N ASP A 132 -1.70 15.13 12.66
CA ASP A 132 -2.70 16.15 12.29
C ASP A 132 -3.07 17.11 13.43
N ASP A 133 -2.04 17.63 14.11
CA ASP A 133 -2.14 18.53 15.27
C ASP A 133 -2.90 17.99 16.49
N GLN A 134 -3.03 16.66 16.59
CA GLN A 134 -3.66 15.97 17.72
C GLN A 134 -2.80 14.81 18.23
N TYR A 135 -2.94 14.52 19.52
CA TYR A 135 -2.36 13.33 20.14
C TYR A 135 -3.38 12.21 20.15
N PHE A 136 -2.98 11.05 19.65
CA PHE A 136 -3.76 9.83 19.65
C PHE A 136 -3.12 8.79 20.57
N THR A 137 -3.91 8.21 21.47
CA THR A 137 -3.50 7.04 22.26
C THR A 137 -3.86 5.76 21.52
N TYR A 138 -3.26 4.63 21.92
CA TYR A 138 -3.64 3.31 21.40
C TYR A 138 -5.16 3.06 21.50
N LYS A 139 -5.80 3.47 22.60
CA LYS A 139 -7.24 3.26 22.85
C LYS A 139 -8.16 4.07 21.94
N ASP A 140 -7.64 5.15 21.36
CA ASP A 140 -8.40 5.99 20.42
C ASP A 140 -8.46 5.36 19.02
N ILE A 141 -7.39 4.64 18.63
CA ILE A 141 -7.20 4.11 17.27
C ILE A 141 -7.39 2.60 17.15
N CYS A 142 -7.46 1.88 18.28
CA CYS A 142 -7.64 0.44 18.30
C CYS A 142 -8.96 0.02 17.61
N ALA A 143 -8.97 -1.17 17.03
CA ALA A 143 -10.19 -1.76 16.53
C ALA A 143 -11.02 -2.28 17.71
N LYS A 144 -12.32 -1.94 17.75
CA LYS A 144 -13.17 -2.21 18.91
C LYS A 144 -14.15 -3.36 18.66
N TRP A 145 -14.35 -4.16 19.71
CA TRP A 145 -15.42 -5.15 19.79
C TRP A 145 -16.38 -4.77 20.93
N MET A 146 -17.63 -4.51 20.55
CA MET A 146 -18.73 -4.01 21.38
C MET A 146 -18.52 -2.67 22.07
N ASP A 147 -17.34 -2.39 22.65
CA ASP A 147 -16.86 -1.08 23.12
C ASP A 147 -15.39 -1.13 23.60
N GLU A 148 -14.80 -2.33 23.69
CA GLU A 148 -13.42 -2.54 24.15
C GLU A 148 -12.47 -2.74 22.97
N CYS A 149 -11.20 -2.33 23.15
CA CYS A 149 -10.15 -2.67 22.20
C CYS A 149 -9.99 -4.18 22.09
N PHE A 150 -9.80 -4.69 20.88
CA PHE A 150 -9.49 -6.10 20.66
C PHE A 150 -8.21 -6.49 21.43
N PHE A 151 -8.34 -7.43 22.36
CA PHE A 151 -7.22 -7.93 23.15
C PHE A 151 -6.61 -9.18 22.50
N ASN A 152 -5.30 -9.39 22.65
CA ASN A 152 -4.67 -10.61 22.17
C ASN A 152 -5.02 -11.77 23.09
N ASP A 153 -5.85 -12.70 22.63
CA ASP A 153 -6.27 -13.89 23.39
C ASP A 153 -5.10 -14.74 23.89
N ILE A 154 -3.95 -14.70 23.18
CA ILE A 154 -2.73 -15.42 23.55
C ILE A 154 -2.20 -14.94 24.90
N LEU A 155 -2.30 -13.65 25.23
CA LEU A 155 -1.80 -13.12 26.50
C LEU A 155 -2.58 -13.65 27.72
N ASN A 156 -3.81 -14.12 27.53
CA ASN A 156 -4.60 -14.75 28.59
C ASN A 156 -4.03 -16.10 29.04
N LEU A 157 -3.04 -16.65 28.35
CA LEU A 157 -2.39 -17.91 28.76
C LEU A 157 -1.65 -17.78 30.10
N HIS A 158 -1.37 -16.56 30.57
CA HIS A 158 -0.66 -16.29 31.81
C HIS A 158 -1.23 -17.04 33.03
N TYR A 159 -2.55 -17.21 33.13
CA TYR A 159 -3.19 -17.87 34.27
C TYR A 159 -2.84 -19.35 34.44
N ILE A 160 -2.39 -20.00 33.36
CA ILE A 160 -1.98 -21.41 33.41
C ILE A 160 -0.47 -21.58 33.33
N MET A 161 0.28 -20.49 33.19
CA MET A 161 1.72 -20.58 32.95
C MET A 161 2.48 -21.22 34.09
N ASP A 162 2.08 -20.94 35.33
CA ASP A 162 2.69 -21.56 36.51
C ASP A 162 2.43 -23.08 36.57
N ASP A 163 1.40 -23.57 35.87
CA ASP A 163 1.06 -24.99 35.79
C ASP A 163 1.74 -25.71 34.60
N VAL A 164 2.20 -24.97 33.58
CA VAL A 164 2.81 -25.54 32.35
C VAL A 164 4.30 -25.19 32.14
N SER A 165 4.88 -24.33 32.97
CA SER A 165 6.30 -23.94 32.93
C SER A 165 7.24 -24.99 33.51
#